data_AF-A0A6A6VZJ9-F1
#
_entry.id   AF-A0A6A6VZJ9-F1
#
_cell.length_a   1.000
_cell.length_b   1.000
_cell.length_c   1.000
_cell.angle_alpha   90.00
_cell.angle_beta   90.00
_cell.angle_gamma   90.00
#
_symmetry.space_group_name_H-M   'P 1'
#
loop_
_entity.id
_entity.type
_entity.pdbx_description
1 polymer ?
#
loop_
_entity_poly.entity_id
_entity_poly.type
_entity_poly.pdbx_seq_one_letter_code
_entity_poly.pdbx_strand_id
1 'polypeptide(L)'
;MMAPIAVETLHLSHLPEQPVYVALFTGVTNASQLLDRVQAAGRDEFNVQERADLEYAFLDAASILSTTHLLSAVFRALNDQSKNRLKSKNIHSEIVFCLSPNNNIGESFRRFGVAKSTTNLLVVKVPDHDSTVTAQSIAEHLDTRIDIKGSSVAFSNETLAACSHIDNIKKIYKITDDSPTQQAKRKRNDKLHVNGDSSSDAPKIENLQNIESIILGTMALRGS
;
A
#
# COMPACT_ATOMS: atom_id res chain seq x y z
N MET A 1 -26.89 -11.93 4.98
CA MET A 1 -25.77 -11.44 5.81
C MET A 1 -24.60 -11.18 4.89
N MET A 2 -24.08 -9.95 4.87
CA MET A 2 -22.78 -9.66 4.23
C MET A 2 -21.69 -10.39 5.02
N ALA A 3 -20.64 -10.87 4.34
CA ALA A 3 -19.54 -11.53 5.00
C ALA A 3 -18.81 -10.52 5.93
N PRO A 4 -18.35 -10.94 7.12
CA PRO A 4 -17.63 -10.06 8.03
C PRO A 4 -16.36 -9.52 7.36
N ILE A 5 -16.06 -8.25 7.59
CA ILE A 5 -14.84 -7.61 7.08
C ILE A 5 -13.64 -8.17 7.85
N ALA A 6 -12.69 -8.76 7.13
CA ALA A 6 -11.43 -9.23 7.68
C ALA A 6 -10.51 -8.02 7.94
N VAL A 7 -10.28 -7.73 9.21
CA VAL A 7 -9.33 -6.70 9.66
C VAL A 7 -8.16 -7.39 10.36
N GLU A 8 -6.99 -7.32 9.76
CA GLU A 8 -5.75 -7.83 10.33
C GLU A 8 -5.09 -6.76 11.21
N THR A 9 -4.49 -7.19 12.33
CA THR A 9 -3.71 -6.32 13.20
C THR A 9 -2.23 -6.62 13.02
N LEU A 10 -1.51 -5.64 12.48
CA LEU A 10 -0.06 -5.71 12.27
C LEU A 10 0.66 -4.88 13.32
N HIS A 11 1.91 -5.23 13.59
CA HIS A 11 2.79 -4.48 14.47
C HIS A 11 4.14 -4.27 13.81
N LEU A 12 4.70 -3.07 14.01
CA LEU A 12 6.10 -2.83 13.67
C LEU A 12 6.98 -3.48 14.73
N SER A 13 8.01 -4.22 14.33
CA SER A 13 8.86 -4.97 15.26
C SER A 13 9.53 -4.11 16.34
N HIS A 14 9.72 -2.82 16.08
CA HIS A 14 10.33 -1.86 17.00
C HIS A 14 9.30 -0.95 17.71
N LEU A 15 8.01 -1.07 17.38
CA LEU A 15 6.88 -0.40 18.05
C LEU A 15 5.74 -1.42 18.28
N PRO A 16 5.95 -2.44 19.13
CA PRO A 16 4.98 -3.52 19.33
C PRO A 16 3.66 -3.03 19.97
N GLU A 17 3.68 -1.89 20.66
CA GLU A 17 2.50 -1.30 21.32
C GLU A 17 1.64 -0.45 20.38
N GLN A 18 2.09 -0.17 19.15
CA GLN A 18 1.36 0.62 18.17
C GLN A 18 0.73 -0.33 17.13
N PRO A 19 -0.55 -0.69 17.25
CA PRO A 19 -1.20 -1.53 16.27
C PRO A 19 -1.40 -0.78 14.96
N VAL A 20 -1.37 -1.51 13.86
CA VAL A 20 -1.70 -1.04 12.52
C VAL A 20 -2.79 -1.95 11.98
N TYR A 21 -3.99 -1.42 11.82
CA TYR A 21 -5.13 -2.20 11.34
C TYR A 21 -5.20 -2.10 9.82
N VAL A 22 -5.38 -3.24 9.17
CA VAL A 22 -5.38 -3.35 7.72
C VAL A 22 -6.56 -4.18 7.25
N ALA A 23 -7.30 -3.67 6.27
CA ALA A 23 -8.37 -4.39 5.59
C ALA A 23 -8.15 -4.34 4.07
N LEU A 24 -8.30 -5.48 3.40
CA LEU A 24 -8.18 -5.59 1.95
C LEU A 24 -9.52 -5.94 1.34
N PHE A 25 -9.92 -5.19 0.32
CA PHE A 25 -11.14 -5.42 -0.45
C PHE A 25 -10.79 -5.65 -1.92
N THR A 26 -11.46 -6.60 -2.54
CA THR A 26 -11.36 -6.88 -3.98
C THR A 26 -12.71 -6.69 -4.65
N GLY A 27 -12.72 -6.44 -5.95
CA GLY A 27 -13.96 -6.20 -6.70
C GLY A 27 -14.72 -4.95 -6.23
N VAL A 28 -13.99 -3.90 -5.79
CA VAL A 28 -14.60 -2.65 -5.34
C VAL A 28 -15.27 -1.92 -6.50
N THR A 29 -16.53 -1.52 -6.31
CA THR A 29 -17.38 -0.90 -7.35
C THR A 29 -17.69 0.57 -7.10
N ASN A 30 -17.54 1.06 -5.87
CA ASN A 30 -17.83 2.45 -5.49
C ASN A 30 -16.58 3.30 -5.23
N ALA A 31 -15.41 2.92 -5.74
CA ALA A 31 -14.16 3.64 -5.50
C ALA A 31 -14.19 5.12 -5.94
N SER A 32 -14.89 5.44 -7.04
CA SER A 32 -15.07 6.85 -7.44
C SER A 32 -15.85 7.66 -6.39
N GLN A 33 -16.92 7.10 -5.82
CA GLN A 33 -17.72 7.77 -4.80
C GLN A 33 -16.92 7.94 -3.51
N LEU A 34 -16.17 6.91 -3.11
CA LEU A 34 -15.27 6.96 -1.96
C LEU A 34 -14.20 8.04 -2.14
N LEU A 35 -13.56 8.11 -3.31
CA LEU A 35 -12.58 9.15 -3.61
C LEU A 35 -13.19 10.56 -3.53
N ASP A 36 -14.37 10.76 -4.12
CA ASP A 36 -15.04 12.06 -4.10
C ASP A 36 -15.38 12.48 -2.65
N ARG A 37 -15.82 11.55 -1.80
CA ARG A 37 -16.03 11.77 -0.35
C ARG A 37 -14.74 12.15 0.39
N VAL A 38 -13.67 11.37 0.21
CA VAL A 38 -12.36 11.63 0.85
C VAL A 38 -11.83 13.01 0.45
N GLN A 39 -11.94 13.37 -0.82
CA GLN A 39 -11.52 14.68 -1.30
C GLN A 39 -12.39 15.82 -0.78
N ALA A 40 -13.70 15.61 -0.67
CA ALA A 40 -14.63 16.60 -0.11
C ALA A 40 -14.31 16.85 1.37
N ALA A 41 -14.18 15.79 2.17
CA ALA A 41 -13.80 15.89 3.58
C ALA A 41 -12.43 16.56 3.76
N GLY A 42 -11.46 16.27 2.88
CA GLY A 42 -10.14 16.91 2.93
C GLY A 42 -10.15 18.43 2.65
N ARG A 43 -11.20 18.97 2.03
CA ARG A 43 -11.37 20.40 1.70
C ARG A 43 -12.30 21.13 2.67
N ASP A 44 -13.28 20.43 3.23
CA ASP A 44 -14.29 21.01 4.11
C ASP A 44 -13.81 20.99 5.56
N GLU A 45 -13.24 22.12 6.01
CA GLU A 45 -12.73 22.24 7.38
C GLU A 45 -13.83 22.23 8.44
N PHE A 46 -15.08 22.51 8.06
CA PHE A 46 -16.21 22.61 8.98
C PHE A 46 -16.90 21.27 9.21
N ASN A 47 -16.78 20.32 8.28
CA ASN A 47 -17.30 18.96 8.46
C ASN A 47 -16.30 18.06 9.20
N VAL A 48 -16.12 18.33 10.49
CA VAL A 48 -15.19 17.60 11.37
C VAL A 48 -15.55 16.11 11.47
N GLN A 49 -16.85 15.78 11.47
CA GLN A 49 -17.30 14.40 11.61
C GLN A 49 -16.95 13.56 10.37
N GLU A 50 -17.24 14.02 9.15
CA GLU A 50 -16.89 13.26 7.94
C GLU A 50 -15.37 13.13 7.81
N ARG A 51 -14.60 14.13 8.24
CA ARG A 51 -13.13 14.05 8.27
C ARG A 51 -12.62 12.97 9.22
N ALA A 52 -13.19 12.89 10.42
CA ALA A 52 -12.83 11.87 11.39
C ALA A 52 -13.23 10.47 10.90
N ASP A 53 -14.43 10.33 10.32
CA ASP A 53 -14.91 9.09 9.74
C ASP A 53 -14.02 8.63 8.58
N LEU A 54 -13.53 9.54 7.73
CA LEU A 54 -12.68 9.20 6.59
C LEU A 54 -11.19 9.23 6.92
N GLU A 55 -10.81 9.23 8.20
CA GLU A 55 -9.41 9.27 8.61
C GLU A 55 -8.73 7.91 8.54
N TYR A 56 -8.48 7.47 7.30
CA TYR A 56 -7.82 6.22 6.92
C TYR A 56 -6.87 6.49 5.75
N ALA A 57 -5.86 5.64 5.57
CA ALA A 57 -5.12 5.61 4.31
C ALA A 57 -5.84 4.66 3.35
N PHE A 58 -6.54 5.23 2.37
CA PHE A 58 -7.18 4.49 1.29
C PHE A 58 -6.19 4.34 0.13
N LEU A 59 -5.67 3.13 -0.05
CA LEU A 59 -4.59 2.80 -0.96
C LEU A 59 -5.10 1.92 -2.11
N ASP A 60 -4.57 2.15 -3.31
CA ASP A 60 -4.74 1.19 -4.41
C ASP A 60 -3.78 0.01 -4.20
N ALA A 61 -4.34 -1.17 -3.90
CA ALA A 61 -3.56 -2.36 -3.62
C ALA A 61 -2.73 -2.82 -4.84
N ALA A 62 -3.08 -2.38 -6.05
CA ALA A 62 -2.29 -2.66 -7.25
C ALA A 62 -0.88 -2.03 -7.21
N SER A 63 -0.67 -1.01 -6.38
CA SER A 63 0.60 -0.31 -6.20
C SER A 63 1.38 -0.76 -4.96
N ILE A 64 0.90 -1.76 -4.23
CA ILE A 64 1.53 -2.28 -3.00
C ILE A 64 2.15 -3.64 -3.30
N LEU A 65 3.43 -3.80 -2.99
CA LEU A 65 4.19 -5.00 -3.34
C LEU A 65 4.03 -6.10 -2.27
N SER A 66 4.08 -5.70 -1.00
CA SER A 66 4.20 -6.60 0.14
C SER A 66 3.82 -5.90 1.43
N THR A 67 3.67 -6.68 2.50
CA THR A 67 3.50 -6.17 3.85
C THR A 67 4.70 -5.32 4.29
N THR A 68 5.93 -5.72 3.95
CA THR A 68 7.14 -4.95 4.30
C THR A 68 7.17 -3.58 3.61
N HIS A 69 6.78 -3.53 2.33
CA HIS A 69 6.64 -2.27 1.59
C HIS A 69 5.63 -1.34 2.31
N LEU A 70 4.45 -1.86 2.67
CA LEU A 70 3.46 -1.08 3.41
C LEU A 70 3.98 -0.62 4.78
N LEU A 71 4.48 -1.53 5.60
CA LEU A 71 4.93 -1.23 6.96
C LEU A 71 6.13 -0.28 6.98
N SER A 72 6.96 -0.28 5.93
CA SER A 72 8.03 0.70 5.79
C SER A 72 7.50 2.12 5.60
N ALA A 73 6.39 2.31 4.88
CA ALA A 73 5.73 3.60 4.78
C ALA A 73 5.08 4.01 6.10
N VAL A 74 4.43 3.06 6.80
CA VAL A 74 3.84 3.29 8.12
C VAL A 74 4.89 3.69 9.15
N PHE A 75 6.01 2.98 9.20
CA PHE A 75 7.15 3.32 10.06
C PHE A 75 7.63 4.75 9.83
N ARG A 76 7.86 5.12 8.57
CA ARG A 76 8.33 6.47 8.22
C ARG A 76 7.33 7.53 8.65
N ALA A 77 6.04 7.31 8.36
CA ALA A 77 4.97 8.20 8.74
C ALA A 77 4.90 8.40 10.26
N LEU A 78 4.98 7.32 11.05
CA LEU A 78 5.00 7.37 12.52
C LEU A 78 6.24 8.09 13.07
N ASN A 79 7.42 7.84 12.48
CA ASN A 79 8.65 8.53 12.83
C ASN A 79 8.61 10.03 12.47
N ASP A 80 7.92 10.41 11.40
CA ASP A 80 7.70 11.81 11.05
C ASP A 80 6.66 12.46 11.96
N GLN A 81 5.61 11.74 12.37
CA GLN A 81 4.62 12.21 13.36
C GLN A 81 5.27 12.47 14.74
N SER A 82 6.02 11.51 15.27
CA SER A 82 6.66 11.63 16.59
C SER A 82 7.70 12.76 16.68
N LYS A 83 8.25 13.15 15.54
CA LYS A 83 9.21 14.26 15.42
C LYS A 83 8.57 15.57 14.96
N ASN A 84 7.24 15.61 14.80
CA ASN A 84 6.49 16.75 14.27
C ASN A 84 7.02 17.25 12.91
N ARG A 85 7.30 16.31 12.00
CA ARG A 85 7.83 16.52 10.65
C ARG A 85 6.91 15.99 9.54
N LEU A 86 5.62 15.82 9.84
CA LEU A 86 4.63 15.45 8.83
C LEU A 86 4.62 16.50 7.72
N LYS A 87 4.65 16.04 6.46
CA LYS A 87 4.49 16.93 5.30
C LYS A 87 3.04 17.04 4.86
N SER A 88 2.24 16.02 5.19
CA SER A 88 0.81 15.97 4.94
C SER A 88 -0.01 16.32 6.19
N LYS A 89 -1.35 16.25 6.08
CA LYS A 89 -2.28 16.73 7.12
C LYS A 89 -2.38 15.82 8.35
N ASN A 90 -2.17 14.51 8.20
CA ASN A 90 -2.29 13.52 9.27
C ASN A 90 -1.47 12.27 8.94
N ILE A 91 -1.33 11.37 9.91
CA ILE A 91 -0.54 10.14 9.77
C ILE A 91 -0.99 9.28 8.57
N HIS A 92 -2.29 9.21 8.31
CA HIS A 92 -2.89 8.43 7.23
C HIS A 92 -2.51 8.96 5.84
N SER A 93 -2.58 10.28 5.67
CA SER A 93 -2.10 10.97 4.46
C SER A 93 -0.58 10.84 4.32
N GLU A 94 0.14 10.80 5.44
CA GLU A 94 1.59 10.66 5.46
C GLU A 94 2.03 9.26 5.04
N ILE A 95 1.24 8.22 5.34
CA ILE A 95 1.47 6.86 4.85
C ILE A 95 1.45 6.85 3.32
N VAL A 96 0.41 7.45 2.70
CA VAL A 96 0.31 7.56 1.23
C VAL A 96 1.53 8.32 0.68
N PHE A 97 1.91 9.41 1.33
CA PHE A 97 3.07 10.18 0.95
C PHE A 97 4.39 9.41 1.11
N CYS A 98 4.55 8.62 2.17
CA CYS A 98 5.74 7.83 2.48
C CYS A 98 5.97 6.63 1.55
N LEU A 99 4.92 6.12 0.90
CA LEU A 99 5.07 5.12 -0.16
C LEU A 99 5.84 5.71 -1.35
N SER A 100 5.57 6.97 -1.69
CA SER A 100 6.14 7.57 -2.89
C SER A 100 7.66 7.79 -2.83
N PRO A 101 8.38 7.47 -3.92
CA PRO A 101 9.80 7.79 -4.05
C PRO A 101 10.05 9.28 -4.37
N ASN A 102 9.00 10.05 -4.65
CA ASN A 102 9.08 11.48 -4.93
C ASN A 102 8.50 12.32 -3.79
N ASN A 103 8.84 13.61 -3.76
CA ASN A 103 8.37 14.57 -2.75
C ASN A 103 7.09 15.32 -3.19
N ASN A 104 6.38 14.85 -4.21
CA ASN A 104 5.16 15.50 -4.67
C ASN A 104 3.94 14.81 -4.04
N ILE A 105 3.30 15.49 -3.09
CA ILE A 105 2.14 14.97 -2.35
C ILE A 105 1.03 14.54 -3.33
N GLY A 106 0.67 15.38 -4.30
CA GLY A 106 -0.37 15.08 -5.27
C GLY A 106 -0.03 13.88 -6.17
N GLU A 107 1.24 13.72 -6.54
CA GLU A 107 1.72 12.52 -7.25
C GLU A 107 1.59 11.27 -6.39
N SER A 108 1.98 11.35 -5.11
CA SER A 108 1.86 10.22 -4.18
C SER A 108 0.43 9.74 -4.08
N PHE A 109 -0.53 10.64 -3.89
CA PHE A 109 -1.95 10.30 -3.89
C PHE A 109 -2.44 9.72 -5.22
N ARG A 110 -1.95 10.24 -6.36
CA ARG A 110 -2.34 9.71 -7.67
C ARG A 110 -1.79 8.30 -7.93
N ARG A 111 -0.64 7.94 -7.36
CA ARG A 111 0.03 6.65 -7.60
C ARG A 111 -0.37 5.57 -6.60
N PHE A 112 -0.56 5.94 -5.34
CA PHE A 112 -0.76 5.00 -4.23
C PHE A 112 -2.12 5.15 -3.58
N GLY A 113 -2.76 6.31 -3.66
CA GLY A 113 -4.08 6.52 -3.09
C GLY A 113 -5.18 5.89 -3.94
N VAL A 114 -6.38 5.79 -3.36
CA VAL A 114 -7.58 5.36 -4.08
C VAL A 114 -7.82 6.23 -5.32
N ALA A 115 -8.08 5.58 -6.45
CA ALA A 115 -8.44 6.19 -7.71
C ALA A 115 -9.87 5.79 -8.12
N LYS A 116 -10.45 6.51 -9.07
CA LYS A 116 -11.78 6.18 -9.61
C LYS A 116 -11.83 4.76 -10.21
N SER A 117 -10.70 4.26 -10.68
CA SER A 117 -10.53 2.93 -11.28
C SER A 117 -10.08 1.85 -10.29
N THR A 118 -9.92 2.16 -9.01
CA THR A 118 -9.42 1.20 -8.03
C THR A 118 -10.45 0.08 -7.82
N THR A 119 -10.04 -1.15 -8.12
CA THR A 119 -10.85 -2.36 -7.90
C THR A 119 -10.37 -3.16 -6.69
N ASN A 120 -9.11 -2.97 -6.29
CA ASN A 120 -8.51 -3.60 -5.11
C ASN A 120 -8.12 -2.49 -4.14
N LEU A 121 -8.86 -2.35 -3.04
CA LEU A 121 -8.69 -1.28 -2.07
C LEU A 121 -8.03 -1.83 -0.81
N LEU A 122 -6.89 -1.27 -0.45
CA LEU A 122 -6.23 -1.51 0.81
C LEU A 122 -6.53 -0.33 1.75
N VAL A 123 -7.08 -0.62 2.92
CA VAL A 123 -7.43 0.38 3.93
C VAL A 123 -6.52 0.19 5.14
N VAL A 124 -5.89 1.27 5.59
CA VAL A 124 -4.96 1.25 6.73
C VAL A 124 -5.42 2.27 7.77
N LYS A 125 -5.51 1.83 9.02
CA LYS A 125 -5.78 2.67 10.19
C LYS A 125 -4.64 2.55 11.18
N VAL A 126 -4.05 3.69 11.53
CA VAL A 126 -3.15 3.83 12.65
C VAL A 126 -3.92 4.58 13.74
N PRO A 127 -4.26 3.93 14.86
CA PRO A 127 -4.90 4.59 15.99
C PRO A 127 -3.96 5.61 16.63
N ASP A 128 -4.52 6.68 17.17
CA ASP A 128 -3.77 7.55 18.08
C ASP A 128 -3.46 6.80 19.38
N HIS A 129 -2.37 7.21 20.05
CA HIS A 129 -1.82 6.55 21.24
C HIS A 129 -2.85 6.29 22.36
N ASP A 130 -3.85 7.16 22.52
CA ASP A 130 -4.86 7.08 23.58
C ASP A 130 -6.21 6.52 23.10
N SER A 131 -6.29 6.03 21.86
CA SER A 131 -7.56 5.58 21.29
C SER A 131 -7.85 4.11 21.63
N THR A 132 -9.10 3.81 21.97
CA THR A 132 -9.59 2.46 22.30
C THR A 132 -10.06 1.68 21.07
N VAL A 133 -9.54 2.05 19.89
CA VAL A 133 -9.94 1.45 18.62
C VAL A 133 -9.49 -0.01 18.57
N THR A 134 -10.39 -0.89 18.16
CA THR A 134 -10.12 -2.33 17.99
C THR A 134 -10.37 -2.75 16.54
N ALA A 135 -9.81 -3.89 16.12
CA ALA A 135 -10.07 -4.47 14.81
C ALA A 135 -11.57 -4.66 14.54
N GLN A 136 -12.34 -5.09 15.55
CA GLN A 136 -13.80 -5.25 15.46
C GLN A 136 -14.51 -3.91 15.22
N SER A 137 -14.16 -2.87 16.00
CA SER A 137 -14.74 -1.53 15.81
C SER A 137 -14.41 -0.94 14.43
N ILE A 138 -13.24 -1.26 13.88
CA ILE A 138 -12.86 -0.85 12.53
C ILE A 138 -13.68 -1.61 11.50
N ALA A 139 -13.84 -2.92 11.65
CA ALA A 139 -14.67 -3.72 10.75
C ALA A 139 -16.10 -3.15 10.67
N GLU A 140 -16.70 -2.86 11.83
CA GLU A 140 -18.02 -2.25 11.93
C GLU A 140 -18.06 -0.84 11.30
N HIS A 141 -17.03 -0.03 11.52
CA HIS A 141 -16.94 1.31 10.93
C HIS A 141 -16.81 1.27 9.41
N LEU A 142 -15.98 0.36 8.87
CA LEU A 142 -15.82 0.17 7.42
C LEU A 142 -17.12 -0.31 6.76
N ASP A 143 -17.88 -1.17 7.42
CA ASP A 143 -19.16 -1.68 6.92
C ASP A 143 -20.25 -0.60 6.97
N THR A 144 -20.40 0.08 8.10
CA THR A 144 -21.56 0.95 8.36
C THR A 144 -21.38 2.40 7.95
N ARG A 145 -20.17 2.97 8.06
CA ARG A 145 -19.89 4.40 7.82
C ARG A 145 -19.19 4.66 6.50
N ILE A 146 -18.19 3.83 6.16
CA ILE A 146 -17.48 3.97 4.90
C ILE A 146 -18.28 3.37 3.75
N ASP A 147 -18.97 2.26 4.00
CA ASP A 147 -19.83 1.56 3.04
C ASP A 147 -19.08 1.11 1.77
N ILE A 148 -18.00 0.34 1.95
CA ILE A 148 -17.17 -0.15 0.84
C ILE A 148 -17.92 -1.26 0.08
N LYS A 149 -18.23 -1.04 -1.19
CA LYS A 149 -18.91 -2.03 -2.05
C LYS A 149 -17.90 -2.94 -2.74
N GLY A 150 -17.41 -3.95 -2.02
CA GLY A 150 -16.50 -4.98 -2.51
C GLY A 150 -16.49 -6.21 -1.60
N SER A 151 -15.65 -7.20 -1.92
CA SER A 151 -15.45 -8.39 -1.11
C SER A 151 -14.21 -8.25 -0.24
N SER A 152 -14.39 -8.32 1.08
CA SER A 152 -13.27 -8.37 2.02
C SER A 152 -12.53 -9.70 1.89
N VAL A 153 -11.20 -9.64 1.87
CA VAL A 153 -10.31 -10.80 1.79
C VAL A 153 -9.23 -10.69 2.87
N ALA A 154 -8.65 -11.82 3.28
CA ALA A 154 -7.55 -11.84 4.24
C ALA A 154 -6.35 -11.03 3.69
N PHE A 155 -5.73 -10.23 4.55
CA PHE A 155 -4.53 -9.49 4.19
C PHE A 155 -3.29 -10.37 4.36
N SER A 156 -2.60 -10.67 3.27
CA SER A 156 -1.35 -11.44 3.28
C SER A 156 -0.49 -11.08 2.07
N ASN A 157 0.77 -11.52 2.05
CA ASN A 157 1.63 -11.30 0.89
C ASN A 157 1.10 -12.06 -0.35
N GLU A 158 0.43 -13.19 -0.17
CA GLU A 158 -0.19 -13.96 -1.24
C GLU A 158 -1.36 -13.19 -1.87
N THR A 159 -2.23 -12.57 -1.06
CA THR A 159 -3.35 -11.77 -1.58
C THR A 159 -2.88 -10.45 -2.19
N LEU A 160 -1.84 -9.82 -1.64
CA LEU A 160 -1.17 -8.68 -2.27
C LEU A 160 -0.54 -9.05 -3.61
N ALA A 161 0.15 -10.20 -3.70
CA ALA A 161 0.72 -10.68 -4.95
C ALA A 161 -0.36 -10.89 -6.04
N ALA A 162 -1.55 -11.34 -5.67
CA ALA A 162 -2.69 -11.48 -6.59
C ALA A 162 -3.29 -10.12 -7.03
N CYS A 163 -3.17 -9.07 -6.21
CA CYS A 163 -3.72 -7.74 -6.51
C CYS A 163 -2.72 -6.81 -7.20
N SER A 164 -1.42 -7.03 -6.97
CA SER A 164 -0.34 -6.10 -7.33
C SER A 164 0.00 -6.12 -8.82
N HIS A 165 0.28 -4.94 -9.38
CA HIS A 165 0.74 -4.77 -10.75
C HIS A 165 2.24 -4.44 -10.75
N ILE A 166 3.07 -5.50 -10.77
CA ILE A 166 4.54 -5.40 -10.65
C ILE A 166 5.12 -4.39 -11.66
N ASP A 167 4.66 -4.39 -12.91
CA ASP A 167 5.16 -3.47 -13.93
C ASP A 167 4.85 -2.00 -13.62
N ASN A 168 3.69 -1.73 -13.01
CA ASN A 168 3.35 -0.39 -12.55
C ASN A 168 4.23 0.02 -11.37
N ILE A 169 4.43 -0.88 -10.41
CA ILE A 169 5.30 -0.66 -9.25
C ILE A 169 6.73 -0.37 -9.72
N LYS A 170 7.28 -1.17 -10.63
CA LYS A 170 8.60 -0.93 -11.24
C LYS A 170 8.68 0.45 -11.89
N LYS A 171 7.64 0.87 -12.63
CA LYS A 171 7.59 2.21 -13.24
C LYS A 171 7.58 3.33 -12.19
N ILE A 172 6.83 3.17 -11.10
CA ILE A 172 6.76 4.16 -10.02
C ILE A 172 8.15 4.34 -9.38
N TYR A 173 8.84 3.24 -9.09
CA TYR A 173 10.17 3.23 -8.47
C TYR A 173 11.33 3.30 -9.46
N LYS A 174 11.05 3.46 -10.76
CA LYS A 174 12.05 3.52 -11.85
C LYS A 174 13.01 2.32 -11.85
N ILE A 175 12.49 1.13 -11.53
CA ILE A 175 13.25 -0.12 -11.51
C ILE A 175 13.36 -0.63 -12.95
N THR A 176 14.59 -0.75 -13.44
CA THR A 176 14.91 -1.32 -14.75
C THR A 176 15.26 -2.80 -14.62
N ASP A 177 14.85 -3.62 -15.60
CA ASP A 177 15.15 -5.07 -15.62
C ASP A 177 16.61 -5.41 -15.98
N ASP A 178 17.51 -4.42 -15.94
CA ASP A 178 18.94 -4.54 -16.25
C ASP A 178 19.68 -5.32 -15.16
N SER A 179 19.39 -6.62 -15.13
CA SER A 179 20.24 -7.60 -14.47
C SER A 179 21.50 -7.81 -15.34
N PRO A 180 22.72 -7.71 -14.79
CA PRO A 180 23.98 -7.95 -15.51
C PRO A 180 24.01 -9.30 -16.25
N THR A 181 23.22 -10.27 -15.77
CA THR A 181 23.04 -11.60 -16.34
C THR A 181 22.28 -11.64 -17.67
N GLN A 182 21.42 -10.65 -17.97
CA GLN A 182 20.66 -10.62 -19.24
C GLN A 182 21.46 -10.01 -20.39
N GLN A 183 22.38 -9.08 -20.12
CA GLN A 183 23.28 -8.53 -21.13
C GLN A 183 24.27 -9.60 -21.66
N ALA A 184 24.67 -10.55 -20.80
CA ALA A 184 25.48 -11.69 -21.20
C ALA A 184 24.71 -12.71 -22.07
N LYS A 185 23.39 -12.89 -21.86
CA LYS A 185 22.55 -13.77 -22.69
C LYS A 185 22.21 -13.15 -24.05
N ARG A 186 21.97 -11.83 -24.12
CA ARG A 186 21.74 -11.13 -25.40
C ARG A 186 22.93 -11.19 -26.37
N LYS A 187 24.16 -11.27 -25.86
CA LYS A 187 25.36 -11.51 -26.69
C LYS A 187 25.60 -12.98 -27.07
N ARG A 188 24.93 -13.95 -26.42
CA ARG A 188 25.16 -15.39 -26.62
C ARG A 188 24.11 -16.09 -27.50
N ASN A 189 22.98 -15.44 -27.77
CA ASN A 189 21.85 -16.02 -28.51
C ASN A 189 22.02 -16.09 -30.05
N ASP A 190 23.25 -15.99 -30.57
CA ASP A 190 23.53 -16.26 -31.99
C ASP A 190 23.97 -17.71 -32.27
N LYS A 191 24.03 -18.60 -31.27
CA LYS A 191 24.20 -20.05 -31.50
C LYS A 191 24.00 -20.85 -30.21
N LEU A 192 23.01 -21.74 -30.23
CA LEU A 192 22.95 -23.08 -29.62
C LEU A 192 21.57 -23.35 -28.98
N HIS A 193 20.85 -24.29 -29.60
CA HIS A 193 19.71 -24.98 -29.00
C HIS A 193 20.22 -25.99 -27.96
N VAL A 194 19.74 -25.90 -26.72
CA VAL A 194 19.78 -27.01 -25.77
C VAL A 194 18.51 -26.99 -24.92
N ASN A 195 17.75 -28.09 -24.97
CA ASN A 195 16.61 -28.34 -24.09
C ASN A 195 17.11 -28.61 -22.66
N GLY A 196 16.59 -27.86 -21.68
CA GLY A 196 16.85 -28.07 -20.27
C GLY A 196 15.60 -27.72 -19.45
N ASP A 197 14.91 -28.77 -19.00
CA ASP A 197 13.82 -28.70 -18.04
C ASP A 197 14.33 -28.08 -16.72
N SER A 198 13.78 -26.93 -16.35
CA SER A 198 14.19 -26.15 -15.18
C SER A 198 12.94 -25.77 -14.39
N SER A 199 12.86 -26.30 -13.18
CA SER A 199 11.86 -25.99 -12.15
C SER A 199 11.57 -24.48 -12.06
N SER A 200 10.30 -24.12 -12.20
CA SER A 200 9.84 -22.82 -12.71
C SER A 200 9.66 -21.68 -11.69
N ASP A 201 9.98 -21.87 -10.41
CA ASP A 201 9.58 -20.92 -9.35
C ASP A 201 10.71 -20.20 -8.62
N ALA A 202 11.91 -20.78 -8.52
CA ALA A 202 13.08 -20.13 -7.88
C ALA A 202 13.46 -18.76 -8.49
N PRO A 203 13.54 -18.58 -9.83
CA PRO A 203 13.98 -17.31 -10.41
C PRO A 203 12.96 -16.17 -10.27
N LYS A 204 11.68 -16.46 -9.99
CA LYS A 204 10.64 -15.44 -9.78
C LYS A 204 10.68 -14.87 -8.35
N ILE A 205 10.94 -15.72 -7.36
CA ILE A 205 11.00 -15.31 -5.94
C ILE A 205 12.21 -14.40 -5.68
N GLU A 206 13.39 -14.77 -6.19
CA GLU A 206 14.60 -13.94 -6.08
C GLU A 206 14.42 -12.56 -6.74
N ASN A 207 13.64 -12.51 -7.83
CA ASN A 207 13.33 -11.25 -8.52
C ASN A 207 12.48 -10.31 -7.65
N LEU A 208 11.45 -10.84 -6.98
CA LEU A 208 10.58 -10.06 -6.10
C LEU A 208 11.31 -9.50 -4.88
N GLN A 209 12.20 -10.28 -4.26
CA GLN A 209 13.03 -9.81 -3.14
C GLN A 209 13.97 -8.69 -3.55
N ASN A 210 14.56 -8.78 -4.75
CA ASN A 210 15.40 -7.72 -5.29
C ASN A 210 14.58 -6.44 -5.56
N ILE A 211 13.40 -6.57 -6.17
CA ILE A 211 12.47 -5.44 -6.37
C ILE A 211 12.14 -4.78 -5.03
N GLU A 212 11.74 -5.57 -4.03
CA GLU A 212 11.40 -5.06 -2.69
C GLU A 212 12.59 -4.31 -2.08
N SER A 213 13.79 -4.87 -2.15
CA SER A 213 15.01 -4.23 -1.64
C SER A 213 15.27 -2.86 -2.29
N ILE A 214 15.09 -2.76 -3.61
CA ILE A 214 15.22 -1.49 -4.34
C ILE A 214 14.14 -0.50 -3.93
N ILE A 215 12.89 -0.95 -3.76
CA ILE A 215 11.78 -0.11 -3.29
C ILE A 215 12.10 0.47 -1.91
N LEU A 216 12.48 -0.39 -0.96
CA LEU A 216 12.79 0.01 0.41
C LEU A 216 13.98 0.97 0.45
N GLY A 217 15.03 0.69 -0.32
CA GLY A 217 16.17 1.59 -0.46
C GLY A 217 15.77 2.95 -1.03
N THR A 218 14.92 2.97 -2.08
CA THR A 218 14.44 4.22 -2.69
C THR A 218 13.58 5.02 -1.72
N MET A 219 12.70 4.36 -0.97
CA MET A 219 11.90 5.00 0.08
C MET A 219 12.80 5.60 1.16
N ALA A 220 13.79 4.84 1.65
CA ALA A 220 14.69 5.28 2.72
C ALA A 220 15.61 6.44 2.31
N LEU A 221 16.09 6.44 1.07
CA LEU A 221 16.98 7.48 0.53
C LEU A 221 16.23 8.75 0.09
N ARG A 222 14.90 8.73 0.06
CA ARG A 222 14.11 9.92 -0.26
C ARG A 222 14.36 11.01 0.78
N GLY A 223 14.98 12.10 0.35
CA GLY A 223 15.24 13.28 1.18
C GLY A 223 13.97 13.84 1.84
N SER A 224 14.10 14.19 3.12
CA SER A 224 13.15 15.01 3.87
C SER A 224 12.97 16.37 3.21
#